data_AF-A0A7L0TN98-F1
#
_entry.id   AF-A0A7L0TN98-F1
#
_cell.length_a   1.000
_cell.length_b   1.000
_cell.length_c   1.000
_cell.angle_alpha   90.00
_cell.angle_beta   90.00
_cell.angle_gamma   90.00
#
_symmetry.space_group_name_H-M   'P 1'
#
loop_
_entity.id
_entity.type
_entity.pdbx_description
1 polymer ?
#
loop_
_entity_poly.entity_id
_entity_poly.type
_entity_poly.pdbx_seq_one_letter_code
_entity_poly.pdbx_strand_id
1 'polypeptide(L)'
;GGGQGTVRGRGTAMAAAPRWRELLFGLYFLSHIPITLLIDLQPLLPAGIHPQRLAELLQWYAAAFKDPMMLQPPEWFKAFIYCEAFLQMPFFPVAAYAFLKGGCKWIRTPAIIYSTHVATTLCAILAHILFHDFSKSEHLGPQTQRERLVLLSVYVPYLLIPLLILFTMLCHPHYNHVEKRKRK
;
A
#
# COMPACT_ATOMS: atom_id res chain seq x y z
N GLY A 1 20.30 2.01 -60.83
CA GLY A 1 20.84 2.43 -59.52
C GLY A 1 19.83 3.38 -58.91
N GLY A 2 19.35 3.19 -57.69
CA GLY A 2 20.06 2.77 -56.50
C GLY A 2 20.18 4.00 -55.59
N GLY A 3 19.37 4.05 -54.53
CA GLY A 3 19.33 5.20 -53.61
C GLY A 3 18.27 5.07 -52.53
N GLN A 4 18.34 4.00 -51.73
CA GLN A 4 17.70 3.87 -50.41
C GLN A 4 18.06 5.11 -49.57
N GLY A 5 17.17 5.76 -48.83
CA GLY A 5 16.29 5.16 -47.83
C GLY A 5 17.02 5.16 -46.49
N THR A 6 17.07 6.30 -45.78
CA THR A 6 17.42 6.31 -44.35
C THR A 6 16.77 7.49 -43.65
N VAL A 7 15.47 7.38 -43.40
CA VAL A 7 14.80 8.18 -42.36
C VAL A 7 15.32 7.66 -41.03
N ARG A 8 16.31 8.37 -40.50
CA ARG A 8 16.92 8.10 -39.19
C ARG A 8 15.84 8.30 -38.13
N GLY A 9 15.21 7.20 -37.72
CA GLY A 9 14.27 7.17 -36.61
C GLY A 9 14.97 7.75 -35.38
N ARG A 10 14.57 8.97 -34.99
CA ARG A 10 14.80 9.46 -33.63
C ARG A 10 13.98 8.54 -32.73
N GLY A 11 14.61 7.49 -32.22
CA GLY A 11 14.18 6.86 -30.99
C GLY A 11 14.20 7.95 -29.93
N THR A 12 13.05 8.59 -29.73
CA THR A 12 12.80 9.42 -28.56
C THR A 12 13.12 8.54 -27.38
N ALA A 13 14.24 8.80 -26.70
CA ALA A 13 14.49 8.29 -25.37
C ALA A 13 13.26 8.69 -24.55
N MET A 14 12.34 7.74 -24.36
CA MET A 14 11.21 7.91 -23.47
C MET A 14 11.83 8.31 -22.15
N ALA A 15 11.54 9.53 -21.68
CA ALA A 15 11.92 9.96 -20.36
C ALA A 15 11.46 8.89 -19.37
N ALA A 16 12.40 8.06 -18.94
CA ALA A 16 12.13 7.01 -17.98
C ALA A 16 11.64 7.74 -16.75
N ALA A 17 10.49 7.34 -16.21
CA ALA A 17 10.24 7.66 -14.81
C ALA A 17 11.50 7.22 -14.05
N PRO A 18 12.02 8.03 -13.12
CA PRO A 18 13.29 7.73 -12.50
C PRO A 18 13.12 6.39 -11.80
N ARG A 19 13.86 5.38 -12.29
CA ARG A 19 13.66 3.95 -11.99
C ARG A 19 13.61 3.66 -10.49
N TRP A 20 14.22 4.51 -9.67
CA TRP A 20 14.18 4.40 -8.22
C TRP A 20 12.77 4.50 -7.63
N ARG A 21 11.85 5.31 -8.21
CA ARG A 21 10.45 5.41 -7.73
C ARG A 21 9.69 4.12 -8.00
N GLU A 22 9.83 3.58 -9.21
CA GLU A 22 9.21 2.31 -9.58
C GLU A 22 9.81 1.17 -8.75
N LEU A 23 11.12 1.17 -8.50
CA LEU A 23 11.75 0.21 -7.60
C LEU A 23 11.21 0.34 -6.16
N LEU A 24 11.08 1.56 -5.63
CA LEU A 24 10.51 1.81 -4.31
C LEU A 24 9.08 1.24 -4.22
N PHE A 25 8.23 1.52 -5.21
CA PHE A 25 6.85 1.01 -5.23
C PHE A 25 6.81 -0.51 -5.36
N GLY A 26 7.65 -1.07 -6.24
CA GLY A 26 7.76 -2.51 -6.43
C GLY A 26 8.18 -3.23 -5.16
N LEU A 27 9.19 -2.71 -4.45
CA LEU A 27 9.64 -3.24 -3.17
C LEU A 27 8.59 -3.07 -2.06
N TYR A 28 7.87 -1.95 -2.04
CA TYR A 28 6.75 -1.72 -1.12
C TYR A 28 5.68 -2.80 -1.29
N PHE A 29 5.19 -3.02 -2.51
CA PHE A 29 4.18 -4.07 -2.76
C PHE A 29 4.72 -5.47 -2.46
N LEU A 30 6.00 -5.73 -2.78
CA LEU A 30 6.61 -7.02 -2.52
C LEU A 30 6.75 -7.31 -1.02
N SER A 31 7.11 -6.32 -0.21
CA SER A 31 7.20 -6.48 1.24
C SER A 31 5.82 -6.58 1.91
N HIS A 32 4.79 -5.98 1.34
CA HIS A 32 3.42 -6.05 1.88
C HIS A 32 2.84 -7.46 1.79
N ILE A 33 3.18 -8.24 0.77
CA ILE A 33 2.66 -9.61 0.62
C ILE A 33 2.89 -10.46 1.88
N PRO A 34 4.13 -10.66 2.38
CA PRO A 34 4.35 -11.42 3.60
C PRO A 34 3.84 -10.69 4.86
N ILE A 35 3.89 -9.35 4.91
CA ILE A 35 3.40 -8.61 6.08
C ILE A 35 1.90 -8.84 6.24
N THR A 36 1.12 -8.63 5.18
CA THR A 36 -0.33 -8.83 5.22
C THR A 36 -0.67 -10.28 5.54
N LEU A 37 -0.08 -11.25 4.84
CA LEU A 37 -0.36 -12.67 5.06
C LEU A 37 -0.04 -13.15 6.47
N LEU A 38 1.07 -12.66 7.06
CA LEU A 38 1.58 -13.18 8.32
C LEU A 38 1.19 -12.35 9.53
N ILE A 39 0.83 -11.07 9.36
CA ILE A 39 0.54 -10.12 10.43
C ILE A 39 -0.88 -9.57 10.29
N ASP A 40 -1.20 -8.90 9.19
CA ASP A 40 -2.45 -8.12 9.09
C ASP A 40 -3.70 -9.00 9.01
N LEU A 41 -3.58 -10.22 8.47
CA LEU A 41 -4.68 -11.19 8.43
C LEU A 41 -4.87 -11.99 9.72
N GLN A 42 -3.90 -11.95 10.66
CA GLN A 42 -4.02 -12.66 11.94
C GLN A 42 -5.33 -12.35 12.70
N PRO A 43 -5.77 -11.07 12.81
CA PRO A 43 -6.95 -10.73 13.59
C PRO A 43 -8.27 -11.26 13.00
N LEU A 44 -8.28 -11.68 11.73
CA LEU A 44 -9.46 -12.28 11.07
C LEU A 44 -9.53 -13.79 11.20
N LEU A 45 -8.41 -14.44 11.55
CA LEU A 45 -8.31 -15.88 11.57
C LEU A 45 -8.54 -16.43 12.98
N PRO A 46 -9.22 -17.58 13.13
CA PRO A 46 -9.34 -18.26 14.40
C PRO A 46 -8.00 -18.50 15.09
N ALA A 47 -8.00 -18.43 16.42
CA ALA A 47 -6.84 -18.76 17.23
C ALA A 47 -6.34 -20.18 16.91
N GLY A 48 -5.03 -20.32 16.66
CA GLY A 48 -4.38 -21.60 16.37
C GLY A 48 -4.07 -21.89 14.88
N ILE A 49 -4.54 -21.06 13.94
CA ILE A 49 -4.15 -21.19 12.52
C ILE A 49 -2.70 -20.72 12.30
N HIS A 50 -2.29 -19.66 12.99
CA HIS A 50 -0.94 -19.13 12.87
C HIS A 50 0.04 -19.86 13.82
N PRO A 51 1.30 -20.08 13.37
CA PRO A 51 2.38 -20.49 14.25
C PRO A 51 2.46 -19.60 15.50
N GLN A 52 2.72 -20.23 16.65
CA GLN A 52 2.80 -19.53 17.94
C GLN A 52 3.74 -18.32 17.92
N ARG A 53 4.88 -18.42 17.23
CA ARG A 53 5.84 -17.31 17.07
C ARG A 53 5.25 -16.07 16.41
N LEU A 54 4.32 -16.24 15.46
CA LEU A 54 3.66 -15.11 14.78
C LEU A 54 2.62 -14.44 15.69
N ALA A 55 1.90 -15.24 16.48
CA ALA A 55 0.99 -14.70 17.49
C ALA A 55 1.75 -13.94 18.58
N GLU A 56 2.88 -14.48 19.06
CA GLU A 56 3.77 -13.81 20.01
C GLU A 56 4.36 -12.52 19.42
N LEU A 57 4.71 -12.51 18.13
CA LEU A 57 5.17 -11.30 17.44
C LEU A 57 4.09 -10.23 17.38
N LEU A 58 2.84 -10.60 17.07
CA LEU A 58 1.71 -9.67 17.05
C LEU A 58 1.43 -9.10 18.44
N GLN A 59 1.47 -9.95 19.47
CA GLN A 59 1.31 -9.53 20.87
C GLN A 59 2.43 -8.58 21.31
N TRP A 60 3.68 -8.88 20.96
CA TRP A 60 4.82 -8.01 21.22
C TRP A 60 4.66 -6.66 20.52
N TYR A 61 4.27 -6.66 19.24
CA TYR A 61 4.02 -5.45 18.47
C TYR A 61 2.94 -4.59 19.15
N ALA A 62 1.79 -5.19 19.46
CA ALA A 62 0.66 -4.49 20.08
C ALA A 62 1.05 -3.91 21.45
N ALA A 63 1.83 -4.63 22.25
CA ALA A 63 2.31 -4.16 23.54
C ALA A 63 3.34 -3.03 23.42
N ALA A 64 4.27 -3.14 22.46
CA ALA A 64 5.36 -2.19 22.24
C ALA A 64 4.85 -0.85 21.67
N PHE A 65 3.93 -0.89 20.72
CA PHE A 65 3.39 0.29 20.04
C PHE A 65 2.06 0.77 20.60
N LYS A 66 1.50 0.06 21.61
CA LYS A 66 0.18 0.33 22.18
C LYS A 66 -0.90 0.30 21.11
N ASP A 67 -0.92 -0.77 20.31
CA ASP A 67 -1.86 -0.95 19.21
C ASP A 67 -2.92 -2.02 19.55
N PRO A 68 -4.03 -1.64 20.21
CA PRO A 68 -5.05 -2.59 20.61
C PRO A 68 -5.89 -3.06 19.43
N MET A 69 -5.89 -2.31 18.31
CA MET A 69 -6.69 -2.63 17.13
C MET A 69 -6.23 -3.92 16.44
N MET A 70 -4.95 -4.26 16.58
CA MET A 70 -4.41 -5.51 16.04
C MET A 70 -4.73 -6.74 16.89
N LEU A 71 -5.05 -6.58 18.19
CA LEU A 71 -5.44 -7.69 19.06
C LEU A 71 -6.95 -7.86 19.14
N GLN A 72 -7.66 -6.73 19.24
CA GLN A 72 -9.12 -6.69 19.28
C GLN A 72 -9.60 -5.64 18.26
N PRO A 73 -9.64 -6.02 16.97
CA PRO A 73 -10.03 -5.10 15.92
C PRO A 73 -11.50 -4.68 16.08
N PRO A 74 -11.81 -3.37 16.12
CA PRO A 74 -13.19 -2.90 15.99
C PRO A 74 -13.81 -3.39 14.67
N GLU A 75 -15.13 -3.54 14.61
CA GLU A 75 -15.81 -4.08 13.41
C GLU A 75 -15.52 -3.28 12.13
N TRP A 76 -15.42 -1.95 12.23
CA TRP A 76 -15.04 -1.10 11.09
C TRP A 76 -13.61 -1.35 10.63
N PHE A 77 -12.69 -1.70 11.54
CA PHE A 77 -11.30 -2.01 11.21
C PHE A 77 -11.20 -3.41 10.59
N LYS A 78 -11.95 -4.40 11.11
CA LYS A 78 -12.08 -5.71 10.46
C LYS A 78 -12.56 -5.59 9.02
N ALA A 79 -13.52 -4.70 8.74
CA ALA A 79 -13.98 -4.44 7.38
C ALA A 79 -12.83 -3.97 6.46
N PHE A 80 -11.92 -3.13 6.96
CA PHE A 80 -10.73 -2.74 6.20
C PHE A 80 -9.75 -3.90 6.01
N ILE A 81 -9.52 -4.73 7.02
CA ILE A 81 -8.68 -5.94 6.87
C ILE A 81 -9.29 -6.90 5.85
N TYR A 82 -10.62 -7.05 5.80
CA TYR A 82 -11.28 -7.82 4.74
C TYR A 82 -11.08 -7.20 3.35
N CYS A 83 -11.21 -5.87 3.22
CA CYS A 83 -10.90 -5.19 1.96
C CYS A 83 -9.44 -5.42 1.56
N GLU A 84 -8.51 -5.41 2.50
CA GLU A 84 -7.11 -5.73 2.26
C GLU A 84 -6.95 -7.17 1.77
N ALA A 85 -7.53 -8.14 2.47
CA ALA A 85 -7.47 -9.56 2.14
C ALA A 85 -8.02 -9.90 0.74
N PHE A 86 -9.13 -9.29 0.34
CA PHE A 86 -9.84 -9.65 -0.89
C PHE A 86 -9.53 -8.74 -2.08
N LEU A 87 -9.19 -7.47 -1.85
CA LEU A 87 -8.97 -6.49 -2.92
C LEU A 87 -7.48 -6.17 -3.08
N GLN A 88 -6.79 -5.88 -1.98
CA GLN A 88 -5.42 -5.40 -2.04
C GLN A 88 -4.42 -6.56 -2.20
N MET A 89 -4.61 -7.65 -1.46
CA MET A 89 -3.75 -8.82 -1.49
C MET A 89 -3.58 -9.44 -2.88
N PRO A 90 -4.66 -9.70 -3.66
CA PRO A 90 -4.52 -10.16 -5.05
C PRO A 90 -3.84 -9.12 -5.98
N PHE A 91 -3.93 -7.83 -5.64
CA PHE A 91 -3.32 -6.75 -6.40
C PHE A 91 -1.82 -6.60 -6.13
N PHE A 92 -1.32 -6.91 -4.92
CA PHE A 92 0.09 -6.70 -4.56
C PHE A 92 1.08 -7.39 -5.52
N PRO A 93 0.93 -8.68 -5.90
CA PRO A 93 1.85 -9.31 -6.84
C PRO A 93 1.80 -8.68 -8.23
N VAL A 94 0.60 -8.26 -8.68
CA VAL A 94 0.39 -7.60 -9.97
C VAL A 94 1.09 -6.24 -10.00
N ALA A 95 0.94 -5.46 -8.94
CA ALA A 95 1.59 -4.16 -8.77
C ALA A 95 3.12 -4.31 -8.63
N ALA A 96 3.59 -5.24 -7.80
CA ALA A 96 5.01 -5.54 -7.66
C ALA A 96 5.65 -5.88 -9.01
N TYR A 97 5.03 -6.77 -9.79
CA TYR A 97 5.48 -7.10 -11.14
C TYR A 97 5.53 -5.85 -12.04
N ALA A 98 4.46 -5.08 -12.10
CA ALA A 98 4.35 -3.93 -13.00
C ALA A 98 5.40 -2.86 -12.71
N PHE A 99 5.65 -2.57 -11.43
CA PHE A 99 6.62 -1.58 -11.00
C PHE A 99 8.07 -2.08 -11.07
N LEU A 100 8.35 -3.34 -10.72
CA LEU A 100 9.71 -3.90 -10.82
C LEU A 100 10.15 -4.10 -12.26
N LYS A 101 9.24 -4.52 -13.14
CA LYS A 101 9.51 -4.64 -14.58
C LYS A 101 9.70 -3.25 -15.23
N GLY A 102 8.93 -2.27 -14.77
CA GLY A 102 8.87 -0.93 -15.36
C GLY A 102 8.13 -0.90 -16.70
N GLY A 103 7.74 0.31 -17.13
CA GLY A 103 7.09 0.55 -18.43
C GLY A 103 5.66 -0.01 -18.57
N CYS A 104 5.08 -0.58 -17.52
CA CYS A 104 3.75 -1.16 -17.51
C CYS A 104 2.66 -0.09 -17.35
N LYS A 105 2.36 0.70 -18.39
CA LYS A 105 1.41 1.82 -18.32
C LYS A 105 -0.01 1.45 -17.88
N TRP A 106 -0.43 0.21 -18.11
CA TRP A 106 -1.72 -0.32 -17.69
C TRP A 106 -1.91 -0.33 -16.16
N ILE A 107 -0.82 -0.27 -15.37
CA ILE A 107 -0.88 -0.24 -13.90
C ILE A 107 -1.50 1.05 -13.36
N ARG A 108 -1.57 2.11 -14.17
CA ARG A 108 -2.02 3.44 -13.75
C ARG A 108 -3.38 3.42 -13.06
N THR A 109 -4.40 2.92 -13.75
CA THR A 109 -5.77 2.95 -13.22
C THR A 109 -5.92 2.07 -11.97
N PRO A 110 -5.44 0.79 -11.96
CA PRO A 110 -5.45 -0.02 -10.75
C PRO A 110 -4.68 0.62 -9.58
N ALA A 111 -3.52 1.21 -9.83
CA ALA A 111 -2.73 1.88 -8.80
C ALA A 111 -3.42 3.12 -8.23
N ILE A 112 -4.13 3.91 -9.05
CA ILE A 112 -4.95 5.03 -8.55
C ILE A 112 -6.05 4.50 -7.62
N ILE A 113 -6.80 3.48 -8.04
CA ILE A 113 -7.88 2.88 -7.24
C ILE A 113 -7.33 2.39 -5.89
N TYR A 114 -6.25 1.60 -5.95
CA TYR A 114 -5.58 1.10 -4.75
C TYR A 114 -5.13 2.23 -3.83
N SER A 115 -4.37 3.19 -4.35
CA SER A 115 -3.80 4.25 -3.53
C SER A 115 -4.85 5.18 -2.93
N THR A 116 -5.92 5.48 -3.65
CA THR A 116 -7.04 6.25 -3.11
C THR A 116 -7.75 5.47 -2.00
N HIS A 117 -8.01 4.18 -2.20
CA HIS A 117 -8.65 3.35 -1.19
C HIS A 117 -7.80 3.26 0.09
N VAL A 118 -6.51 2.96 -0.01
CA VAL A 118 -5.59 2.91 1.16
C VAL A 118 -5.50 4.26 1.85
N ALA A 119 -5.43 5.36 1.10
CA ALA A 119 -5.43 6.68 1.71
C ALA A 119 -6.72 6.94 2.51
N THR A 120 -7.88 6.54 1.99
CA THR A 120 -9.15 6.67 2.72
C THR A 120 -9.19 5.84 4.00
N THR A 121 -8.79 4.56 3.93
CA THR A 121 -8.81 3.69 5.12
C THR A 121 -7.82 4.15 6.18
N LEU A 122 -6.60 4.55 5.78
CA LEU A 122 -5.62 5.07 6.72
C LEU A 122 -6.01 6.42 7.30
N CYS A 123 -6.66 7.32 6.55
CA CYS A 123 -7.21 8.53 7.14
C CYS A 123 -8.18 8.22 8.29
N ALA A 124 -9.04 7.20 8.13
CA ALA A 124 -9.95 6.76 9.19
C ALA A 124 -9.18 6.17 10.38
N ILE A 125 -8.15 5.34 10.14
CA ILE A 125 -7.32 4.75 11.19
C ILE A 125 -6.54 5.82 11.97
N LEU A 126 -5.88 6.75 11.28
CA LEU A 126 -5.14 7.84 11.91
C LEU A 126 -6.07 8.75 12.74
N ALA A 127 -7.27 9.04 12.23
CA ALA A 127 -8.29 9.76 12.99
C ALA A 127 -8.72 8.98 14.24
N HIS A 128 -8.91 7.66 14.13
CA HIS A 128 -9.21 6.82 15.29
C HIS A 128 -8.07 6.85 16.32
N ILE A 129 -6.82 6.70 15.89
CA ILE A 129 -5.64 6.78 16.78
C ILE A 129 -5.53 8.14 17.48
N LEU A 130 -5.91 9.23 16.81
CA LEU A 130 -5.83 10.59 17.38
C LEU A 130 -6.96 10.91 18.35
N PHE A 131 -8.18 10.50 18.02
CA PHE A 131 -9.38 11.02 18.69
C PHE A 131 -10.15 9.98 19.50
N HIS A 132 -9.91 8.68 19.31
CA HIS A 132 -10.59 7.65 20.06
C HIS A 132 -10.10 7.59 21.52
N ASP A 133 -11.04 7.32 22.43
CA ASP A 133 -10.75 7.10 23.84
C ASP A 133 -10.40 5.63 24.09
N PHE A 134 -9.10 5.36 24.24
CA PHE A 134 -8.57 4.03 24.53
C PHE A 134 -8.56 3.69 26.03
N SER A 135 -9.13 4.52 26.91
CA SER A 135 -9.16 4.20 28.36
C SER A 135 -10.03 2.98 28.68
N LYS A 136 -10.96 2.63 27.78
CA LYS A 136 -11.92 1.53 27.93
C LYS A 136 -11.56 0.27 27.15
N SER A 137 -10.43 0.25 26.45
CA SER A 137 -10.04 -0.93 25.67
C SER A 137 -9.56 -2.07 26.59
N GLU A 138 -9.92 -3.31 26.24
CA GLU A 138 -9.47 -4.50 26.99
C GLU A 138 -7.95 -4.68 26.92
N HIS A 139 -7.34 -4.24 25.82
CA HIS A 139 -5.89 -4.21 25.61
C HIS A 139 -5.31 -2.81 25.81
N LEU A 140 -4.01 -2.74 26.11
CA LEU A 140 -3.29 -1.48 26.34
C LEU A 140 -3.22 -0.63 25.06
N GLY A 141 -4.07 0.40 24.98
CA GLY A 141 -4.02 1.43 23.95
C GLY A 141 -3.23 2.68 24.33
N PRO A 142 -2.99 3.60 23.36
CA PRO A 142 -2.18 4.79 23.57
C PRO A 142 -2.98 5.83 24.38
N GLN A 143 -2.54 6.11 25.60
CA GLN A 143 -3.23 7.03 26.51
C GLN A 143 -2.68 8.45 26.38
N THR A 144 -1.38 8.56 26.16
CA THR A 144 -0.69 9.85 26.06
C THR A 144 -0.54 10.32 24.62
N GLN A 145 -0.40 11.62 24.41
CA GLN A 145 -0.12 12.18 23.08
C GLN A 145 1.18 11.63 22.48
N ARG A 146 2.18 11.34 23.33
CA ARG A 146 3.44 10.73 22.88
C ARG A 146 3.23 9.32 22.34
N GLU A 147 2.48 8.48 23.04
CA GLU A 147 2.16 7.12 22.57
C GLU A 147 1.35 7.16 21.28
N ARG A 148 0.39 8.08 21.16
CA ARG A 148 -0.36 8.28 19.91
C ARG A 148 0.56 8.67 18.76
N LEU A 149 1.50 9.60 18.97
CA LEU A 149 2.48 9.99 17.94
C LEU A 149 3.40 8.82 17.54
N VAL A 150 3.81 7.99 18.50
CA VAL A 150 4.60 6.79 18.22
C VAL A 150 3.79 5.81 17.37
N LEU A 151 2.54 5.53 17.73
CA LEU A 151 1.67 4.66 16.96
C LEU A 151 1.40 5.22 15.55
N LEU A 152 1.11 6.52 15.44
CA LEU A 152 0.96 7.18 14.13
C LEU A 152 2.19 7.02 13.26
N SER A 153 3.41 7.10 13.83
CA SER A 153 4.64 6.93 13.06
C SER A 153 4.77 5.55 12.43
N VAL A 154 4.10 4.53 12.98
CA VAL A 154 4.02 3.19 12.38
C VAL A 154 3.12 3.19 11.15
N TYR A 155 1.96 3.84 11.22
CA TYR A 155 0.95 3.86 10.14
C TYR A 155 1.25 4.89 9.03
N VAL A 156 1.86 6.03 9.37
CA VAL A 156 2.10 7.13 8.42
C VAL A 156 2.90 6.71 7.17
N PRO A 157 3.97 5.90 7.24
CA PRO A 157 4.66 5.39 6.06
C PRO A 157 3.72 4.67 5.07
N TYR A 158 2.76 3.90 5.59
CA TYR A 158 1.75 3.21 4.81
C TYR A 158 0.72 4.16 4.17
N LEU A 159 0.65 5.42 4.59
CA LEU A 159 -0.15 6.47 3.92
C LEU A 159 0.71 7.22 2.89
N LEU A 160 1.94 7.57 3.26
CA LEU A 160 2.84 8.37 2.43
C LEU A 160 3.19 7.68 1.12
N ILE A 161 3.48 6.37 1.15
CA ILE A 161 3.84 5.63 -0.07
C ILE A 161 2.65 5.54 -1.05
N PRO A 162 1.43 5.14 -0.66
CA PRO A 162 0.26 5.23 -1.52
C PRO A 162 -0.04 6.63 -2.05
N LEU A 163 0.11 7.68 -1.24
CA LEU A 163 -0.06 9.06 -1.73
C LEU A 163 0.99 9.42 -2.78
N LEU A 164 2.23 8.96 -2.62
CA LEU A 164 3.29 9.15 -3.61
C LEU A 164 3.01 8.36 -4.90
N ILE A 165 2.48 7.13 -4.80
CA ILE A 165 2.02 6.35 -5.95
C ILE A 165 0.90 7.11 -6.66
N LEU A 166 -0.13 7.54 -5.94
CA LEU A 166 -1.27 8.30 -6.47
C LEU A 166 -0.80 9.55 -7.21
N PHE A 167 0.04 10.36 -6.57
CA PHE A 167 0.63 11.55 -7.18
C PHE A 167 1.42 11.20 -8.44
N THR A 168 2.21 10.12 -8.42
CA THR A 168 2.96 9.67 -9.60
C THR A 168 2.02 9.24 -10.73
N MET A 169 0.97 8.48 -10.44
CA MET A 169 0.02 8.02 -11.46
C MET A 169 -0.82 9.15 -12.08
N LEU A 170 -1.09 10.21 -11.32
CA LEU A 170 -1.84 11.37 -11.79
C LEU A 170 -0.96 12.39 -12.54
N CYS A 171 0.23 12.66 -12.03
CA CYS A 171 1.05 13.79 -12.49
C CYS A 171 2.18 13.38 -13.44
N HIS A 172 2.65 12.11 -13.42
CA HIS A 172 3.83 11.74 -14.19
C HIS A 172 3.51 11.47 -15.67
N PRO A 173 4.16 12.18 -16.63
CA PRO A 173 3.85 12.05 -18.06
C PRO A 173 3.98 10.64 -18.62
N HIS A 174 4.90 9.83 -18.07
CA HIS A 174 5.11 8.43 -18.45
C HIS A 174 3.82 7.59 -18.42
N TYR A 175 2.94 7.87 -17.45
CA TYR A 175 1.69 7.14 -17.24
C TYR A 175 0.49 7.85 -17.90
N ASN A 176 0.59 9.15 -18.22
CA ASN A 176 -0.51 9.96 -18.77
C ASN A 176 -0.80 9.78 -20.27
N HIS A 177 -0.07 8.89 -20.97
CA HIS A 177 -0.42 8.52 -22.34
C HIS A 177 -1.43 7.38 -22.36
N VAL A 178 -2.69 7.71 -22.06
CA VAL A 178 -3.81 6.91 -22.56
C VAL A 178 -3.72 6.99 -24.08
N GLU A 179 -3.52 5.84 -24.73
CA GLU A 179 -3.60 5.73 -26.18
C GLU A 179 -4.81 6.53 -26.65
N LYS A 180 -4.58 7.48 -27.56
CA LYS A 180 -5.61 7.94 -28.49
C LYS A 180 -6.02 6.72 -29.33
N ARG A 181 -6.72 5.75 -28.75
CA ARG A 181 -7.31 4.63 -29.48
C ARG A 181 -8.50 5.19 -30.24
N LYS A 182 -8.20 5.55 -31.49
CA LYS A 182 -9.07 5.55 -32.68
C LYS A 182 -10.51 6.02 -32.41
N ARG A 183 -10.70 7.34 -32.43
CA ARG A 183 -12.00 7.87 -32.88
C ARG A 183 -11.99 7.87 -34.41
N LYS A 184 -12.77 6.95 -34.96
CA LYS A 184 -13.15 6.72 -36.37
C LYS A 184 -12.09 6.09 -37.26
#